data_AF-A0AAW1LPU8-F1
#
_entry.id   AF-A0AAW1LPU8-F1
#
_cell.length_a   1.000
_cell.length_b   1.000
_cell.length_c   1.000
_cell.angle_alpha   90.00
_cell.angle_beta   90.00
_cell.angle_gamma   90.00
#
_symmetry.space_group_name_H-M   'P 1'
#
loop_
_entity.id
_entity.type
_entity.pdbx_description
1 polymer ?
#
loop_
_entity_poly.entity_id
_entity_poly.type
_entity_poly.pdbx_seq_one_letter_code
_entity_poly.pdbx_strand_id
1 'polypeptide(L)'
;MHVAGGEHTGIVINKETSSENGVSQPADLVLEFRVFLVSVQTGKHTQESRTLRFWFREINMQNGHTNHNNSNGGEKATVAQDFFRELVSPQEFPRDYVGFIKKIMKLLQRDYFSISKLEIELKQLEDAAVPNRPLSVDENSIGNVVLLSKEKVLELIESAYPNPVTIQDMSKDNQWDEEEVSHHLAELQSRGLVKAMDHGAFTRQQSFDTQLSIARKLQ
;
A
#
# COMPACT_ATOMS: atom_id res chain seq x y z
N MET A 1 2.55 -26.86 23.38
CA MET A 1 1.65 -26.24 22.37
C MET A 1 0.32 -25.98 23.05
N HIS A 2 -0.05 -24.71 23.24
CA HIS A 2 -1.36 -24.33 23.81
C HIS A 2 -2.21 -23.72 22.70
N VAL A 3 -3.40 -24.28 22.48
CA VAL A 3 -4.43 -23.71 21.60
C VAL A 3 -5.42 -22.98 22.51
N ALA A 4 -5.59 -21.67 22.30
CA ALA A 4 -6.57 -20.90 23.07
C ALA A 4 -8.00 -21.33 22.69
N GLY A 5 -8.93 -21.29 23.65
CA GLY A 5 -10.35 -21.55 23.42
C GLY A 5 -11.20 -20.27 23.52
N GLY A 6 -12.47 -20.34 23.10
CA GLY A 6 -13.42 -19.21 23.12
C GLY A 6 -13.34 -18.34 21.85
N GLU A 7 -13.45 -17.02 21.98
CA GLU A 7 -13.26 -16.08 20.85
C GLU A 7 -11.87 -16.16 20.19
N HIS A 8 -10.89 -16.77 20.87
CA HIS A 8 -9.50 -16.90 20.40
C HIS A 8 -9.18 -18.29 19.84
N THR A 9 -10.20 -19.10 19.55
CA THR A 9 -10.03 -20.45 19.00
C THR A 9 -9.34 -20.39 17.63
N GLY A 10 -8.21 -21.08 17.49
CA GLY A 10 -7.38 -21.08 16.27
C GLY A 10 -6.04 -20.36 16.42
N ILE A 11 -5.82 -19.62 17.51
CA ILE A 11 -4.51 -19.05 17.84
C ILE A 11 -3.66 -20.14 18.51
N VAL A 12 -2.58 -20.53 17.84
CA VAL A 12 -1.55 -21.42 18.40
C VAL A 12 -0.52 -20.56 19.12
N ILE A 13 -0.50 -20.64 20.45
CA ILE A 13 0.54 -19.99 21.25
C ILE A 13 1.65 -21.01 21.44
N ASN A 14 2.76 -20.78 20.75
CA ASN A 14 4.00 -21.46 21.07
C ASN A 14 4.64 -20.74 22.26
N LYS A 15 4.29 -21.13 23.48
CA LYS A 15 5.09 -20.78 24.65
C LYS A 15 6.42 -21.53 24.50
N GLU A 16 7.47 -20.81 24.09
CA GLU A 16 8.81 -21.36 24.13
C GLU A 16 9.08 -21.89 25.54
N THR A 17 9.53 -23.13 25.62
CA THR A 17 10.12 -23.69 26.83
C THR A 17 11.29 -22.79 27.19
N SER A 18 11.14 -22.08 28.31
CA SER A 18 12.16 -21.21 28.91
C SER A 18 13.53 -21.87 28.76
N SER A 19 14.40 -21.30 27.93
CA SER A 19 15.81 -21.66 27.94
C SER A 19 16.33 -21.37 29.34
N GLU A 20 16.96 -22.36 29.96
CA GLU A 20 17.65 -22.21 31.25
C GLU A 20 18.52 -20.95 31.17
N ASN A 21 18.19 -19.93 31.99
CA ASN A 21 18.79 -18.59 32.11
C ASN A 21 18.10 -17.38 31.44
N GLY A 22 16.97 -17.53 30.73
CA GLY A 22 16.05 -16.41 30.46
C GLY A 22 16.58 -15.21 29.65
N VAL A 23 17.80 -15.28 29.09
CA VAL A 23 18.36 -14.26 28.20
C VAL A 23 18.38 -14.82 26.78
N SER A 24 17.40 -14.43 25.97
CA SER A 24 17.46 -14.67 24.52
C SER A 24 18.64 -13.87 23.95
N GLN A 25 19.48 -14.51 23.13
CA GLN A 25 20.59 -13.85 22.45
C GLN A 25 20.06 -12.66 21.62
N PRO A 26 20.66 -11.45 21.71
CA PRO A 26 20.23 -10.34 20.88
C PRO A 26 20.37 -10.68 19.39
N ALA A 27 19.52 -10.08 18.56
CA ALA A 27 19.64 -10.20 17.11
C ALA A 27 21.01 -9.70 16.65
N ASP A 28 21.62 -10.41 15.71
CA ASP A 28 22.88 -10.00 15.07
C ASP A 28 22.70 -8.73 14.23
N LEU A 29 21.52 -8.59 13.61
CA LEU A 29 21.20 -7.46 12.74
C LEU A 29 19.69 -7.19 12.77
N VAL A 30 19.32 -5.91 12.68
CA VAL A 30 17.92 -5.48 12.61
C VAL A 30 17.72 -4.56 11.40
N LEU A 31 16.67 -4.82 10.61
CA LEU A 31 16.20 -3.93 9.54
C LEU A 31 14.77 -3.50 9.83
N GLU A 32 14.46 -2.23 9.61
CA GLU A 32 13.10 -1.71 9.70
C GLU A 32 12.75 -0.98 8.41
N PHE A 33 11.53 -1.19 7.92
CA PHE A 33 10.99 -0.47 6.79
C PHE A 33 9.49 -0.25 6.97
N ARG A 34 8.94 0.70 6.20
CA ARG A 34 7.52 1.05 6.25
C ARG A 34 6.83 0.69 4.95
N VAL A 35 5.58 0.27 5.07
CA VAL A 35 4.68 0.03 3.94
C VAL A 35 3.38 0.81 4.12
N PHE A 36 2.74 1.11 3.01
CA PHE A 36 1.37 1.62 2.99
C PHE A 36 0.45 0.48 2.60
N LEU A 37 -0.53 0.21 3.45
CA LEU A 37 -1.57 -0.78 3.21
C LEU A 37 -2.82 -0.05 2.74
N VAL A 38 -3.53 -0.66 1.79
CA VAL A 38 -4.85 -0.19 1.34
C VAL A 38 -5.85 -1.26 1.72
N SER A 39 -6.82 -0.88 2.55
CA SER A 39 -7.94 -1.77 2.84
C SER A 39 -8.77 -1.98 1.58
N VAL A 40 -8.89 -3.23 1.12
CA VAL A 40 -9.74 -3.56 -0.04
C VAL A 40 -11.21 -3.28 0.25
N GLN A 41 -11.63 -3.39 1.52
CA GLN A 41 -13.03 -3.20 1.92
C GLN A 41 -13.42 -1.73 2.07
N THR A 42 -12.48 -0.87 2.47
CA THR A 42 -12.79 0.53 2.84
C THR A 42 -11.99 1.57 2.05
N GLY A 43 -11.04 1.15 1.21
CA GLY A 43 -10.09 2.04 0.53
C GLY A 43 -9.14 2.79 1.47
N LYS A 44 -9.27 2.62 2.80
CA LYS A 44 -8.47 3.37 3.77
C LYS A 44 -7.00 2.99 3.65
N HIS A 45 -6.16 4.01 3.57
CA HIS A 45 -4.70 3.87 3.64
C HIS A 45 -4.27 3.83 5.10
N THR A 46 -3.42 2.86 5.45
CA THR A 46 -2.76 2.79 6.76
C THR A 46 -1.26 2.60 6.57
N GLN A 47 -0.46 3.09 7.52
CA GLN A 47 0.98 2.83 7.53
C GLN A 47 1.27 1.65 8.43
N GLU A 48 2.25 0.83 8.06
CA GLU A 48 2.75 -0.26 8.88
C GLU A 48 4.27 -0.24 8.91
N SER A 49 4.84 -0.33 10.10
CA SER A 49 6.26 -0.60 10.30
C SER A 49 6.48 -2.11 10.32
N ARG A 50 7.49 -2.57 9.59
CA ARG A 50 7.93 -3.97 9.54
C ARG A 50 9.37 -4.05 9.99
N THR A 51 9.62 -4.78 11.07
CA THR A 51 10.97 -5.00 11.60
C THR A 51 11.38 -6.45 11.38
N LEU A 52 12.54 -6.65 10.78
CA LEU A 52 13.18 -7.95 10.57
C LEU A 52 14.41 -8.04 11.47
N ARG A 53 14.46 -9.06 12.33
CA ARG A 53 15.60 -9.33 13.21
C ARG A 53 16.26 -10.63 12.79
N PHE A 54 17.55 -10.59 12.52
CA PHE A 54 18.33 -11.68 11.97
C PHE A 54 19.26 -12.27 13.02
N TRP A 55 19.33 -13.59 13.07
CA TRP A 55 20.41 -14.34 13.71
C TRP A 55 21.06 -15.21 12.64
N PHE A 56 22.39 -15.24 12.63
CA PHE A 56 23.16 -16.00 11.66
C PHE A 56 23.80 -17.20 12.32
N ARG A 57 23.97 -18.28 11.57
CA ARG A 57 24.79 -19.42 11.97
C ARG A 57 26.24 -18.97 12.05
N GLU A 58 26.96 -19.40 13.08
CA GLU A 58 28.42 -19.29 13.08
C GLU A 58 28.97 -20.23 12.00
N ILE A 59 29.63 -19.67 10.99
CA ILE A 59 30.32 -20.46 9.98
C ILE A 59 31.63 -20.92 10.62
N ASN A 60 31.61 -22.12 11.20
CA ASN A 60 32.81 -22.78 11.67
C ASN A 60 33.63 -23.21 10.44
N MET A 61 34.55 -22.37 9.98
CA MET A 61 35.54 -22.81 9.01
C MET A 61 36.42 -23.89 9.66
N GLN A 62 36.12 -25.13 9.33
CA GLN A 62 36.83 -26.31 9.75
C GLN A 62 38.15 -26.39 8.96
N ASN A 63 39.10 -25.49 9.25
CA ASN A 63 40.52 -25.55 8.87
C ASN A 63 41.33 -24.41 9.51
N GLY A 64 41.50 -24.45 10.84
CA GLY A 64 42.76 -24.14 11.53
C GLY A 64 43.46 -22.77 11.38
N HIS A 65 42.91 -21.76 10.72
CA HIS A 65 43.53 -20.43 10.64
C HIS A 65 42.51 -19.33 10.94
N THR A 66 42.31 -19.07 12.24
CA THR A 66 41.50 -17.95 12.71
C THR A 66 42.22 -16.64 12.45
N ASN A 67 41.99 -16.04 11.29
CA ASN A 67 42.28 -14.63 11.09
C ASN A 67 41.13 -13.84 11.74
N HIS A 68 41.32 -13.48 13.00
CA HIS A 68 40.35 -12.75 13.82
C HIS A 68 40.34 -11.26 13.42
N ASN A 69 40.03 -10.96 12.16
CA ASN A 69 39.98 -9.60 11.63
C ASN A 69 38.62 -9.34 10.98
N ASN A 70 37.67 -8.84 11.78
CA ASN A 70 36.67 -7.83 11.41
C ASN A 70 35.74 -8.10 10.18
N SER A 71 35.74 -9.28 9.58
CA SER A 71 35.06 -9.58 8.31
C SER A 71 33.66 -10.19 8.46
N ASN A 72 33.35 -10.80 9.60
CA ASN A 72 32.03 -11.45 9.82
C ASN A 72 30.87 -10.46 9.80
N GLY A 73 31.07 -9.21 10.23
CA GLY A 73 30.01 -8.19 10.21
C GLY A 73 29.62 -7.79 8.78
N GLY A 74 30.61 -7.67 7.89
CA GLY A 74 30.38 -7.31 6.49
C GLY A 74 29.62 -8.39 5.71
N GLU A 75 29.94 -9.66 5.96
CA GLU A 75 29.22 -10.78 5.34
C GLU A 75 27.77 -10.85 5.82
N LYS A 76 27.52 -10.79 7.14
CA LYS A 76 26.15 -10.77 7.71
C LYS A 76 25.31 -9.61 7.15
N ALA A 77 25.90 -8.42 7.08
CA ALA A 77 25.22 -7.24 6.52
C ALA A 77 24.88 -7.43 5.03
N THR A 78 25.81 -7.99 4.24
CA THR A 78 25.59 -8.26 2.81
C THR A 78 24.43 -9.24 2.62
N VAL A 79 24.44 -10.36 3.36
CA VAL A 79 23.36 -11.36 3.31
C VAL A 79 22.01 -10.75 3.69
N ALA A 80 21.94 -9.94 4.75
CA ALA A 80 20.71 -9.28 5.15
C ALA A 80 20.20 -8.28 4.10
N GLN A 81 21.11 -7.53 3.45
CA GLN A 81 20.77 -6.59 2.39
C GLN A 81 20.27 -7.29 1.13
N ASP A 82 20.93 -8.35 0.70
CA ASP A 82 20.50 -9.14 -0.46
C ASP A 82 19.14 -9.79 -0.20
N PHE A 83 18.96 -10.39 0.99
CA PHE A 83 17.68 -10.93 1.43
C PHE A 83 16.57 -9.88 1.37
N PHE A 84 16.84 -8.69 1.93
CA PHE A 84 15.87 -7.61 1.94
C PHE A 84 15.53 -7.12 0.53
N ARG A 85 16.55 -6.91 -0.33
CA ARG A 85 16.38 -6.47 -1.72
C ARG A 85 15.48 -7.43 -2.50
N GLU A 86 15.67 -8.73 -2.33
CA GLU A 86 14.86 -9.74 -2.99
C GLU A 86 13.45 -9.82 -2.42
N LEU A 87 13.31 -9.77 -1.08
CA LEU A 87 12.02 -9.74 -0.38
C LEU A 87 11.15 -8.59 -0.89
N VAL A 88 11.73 -7.39 -1.04
CA VAL A 88 11.02 -6.17 -1.44
C VAL A 88 11.05 -5.86 -2.94
N SER A 89 11.52 -6.79 -3.77
CA SER A 89 11.55 -6.61 -5.23
C SER A 89 10.18 -6.16 -5.77
N PRO A 90 10.08 -5.00 -6.46
CA PRO A 90 8.78 -4.40 -6.82
C PRO A 90 7.87 -5.29 -7.67
N GLN A 91 8.44 -6.07 -8.58
CA GLN A 91 7.67 -6.93 -9.49
C GLN A 91 7.02 -8.11 -8.77
N GLU A 92 7.61 -8.55 -7.66
CA GLU A 92 7.20 -9.73 -6.92
C GLU A 92 6.92 -9.39 -5.44
N PHE A 93 6.61 -8.12 -5.15
CA PHE A 93 6.36 -7.72 -3.78
C PHE A 93 5.00 -8.28 -3.33
N PRO A 94 4.95 -9.00 -2.18
CA PRO A 94 3.70 -9.59 -1.72
C PRO A 94 2.66 -8.55 -1.36
N ARG A 95 1.43 -8.73 -1.87
CA ARG A 95 0.30 -7.80 -1.68
C ARG A 95 -0.50 -8.02 -0.40
N ASP A 96 -0.23 -9.12 0.29
CA ASP A 96 -0.90 -9.49 1.54
C ASP A 96 0.10 -10.11 2.54
N TYR A 97 -0.31 -10.24 3.80
CA TYR A 97 0.53 -10.80 4.86
C TYR A 97 0.93 -12.25 4.61
N VAL A 98 0.05 -13.07 4.04
CA VAL A 98 0.30 -14.49 3.79
C VAL A 98 1.38 -14.64 2.73
N GLY A 99 1.30 -13.87 1.64
CA GLY A 99 2.30 -13.78 0.60
C GLY A 99 3.63 -13.27 1.15
N PHE A 100 3.60 -12.29 2.06
CA PHE A 100 4.80 -11.74 2.69
C PHE A 100 5.54 -12.81 3.49
N ILE A 101 4.83 -13.51 4.39
CA ILE A 101 5.40 -14.61 5.17
C ILE A 101 5.83 -15.77 4.27
N LYS A 102 5.05 -16.14 3.25
CA LYS A 102 5.42 -17.19 2.28
C LYS A 102 6.69 -16.86 1.53
N LYS A 103 6.87 -15.61 1.07
CA LYS A 103 8.07 -15.19 0.36
C LYS A 103 9.29 -15.28 1.28
N ILE A 104 9.18 -14.77 2.51
CA ILE A 104 10.23 -14.93 3.53
C ILE A 104 10.61 -16.40 3.74
N MET A 105 9.61 -17.27 3.94
CA MET A 105 9.84 -18.70 4.12
C MET A 105 10.58 -19.32 2.93
N LYS A 106 10.18 -18.97 1.70
CA LYS A 106 10.85 -19.45 0.48
C LYS A 106 12.30 -19.00 0.39
N LEU A 107 12.57 -17.72 0.69
CA LEU A 107 13.93 -17.17 0.68
C LEU A 107 14.81 -17.92 1.69
N LEU A 108 14.34 -18.09 2.94
CA LEU A 108 15.08 -18.82 3.98
C LEU A 108 15.34 -20.29 3.62
N GLN A 109 14.43 -20.93 2.88
CA GLN A 109 14.55 -22.35 2.50
C GLN A 109 15.45 -22.60 1.30
N ARG A 110 15.64 -21.62 0.41
CA ARG A 110 16.32 -21.84 -0.88
C ARG A 110 17.72 -21.25 -0.94
N ASP A 111 17.88 -20.00 -0.50
CA ASP A 111 19.04 -19.20 -0.89
C ASP A 111 19.78 -18.60 0.32
N TYR A 112 19.14 -18.57 1.51
CA TYR A 112 19.66 -17.87 2.70
C TYR A 112 19.87 -18.78 3.92
N PHE A 113 20.54 -19.92 3.73
CA PHE A 113 20.78 -20.94 4.78
C PHE A 113 21.64 -20.48 5.96
N SER A 114 22.44 -19.43 5.75
CA SER A 114 23.28 -18.82 6.81
C SER A 114 22.45 -18.10 7.87
N ILE A 115 21.19 -17.75 7.57
CA ILE A 115 20.25 -17.22 8.56
C ILE A 115 19.73 -18.40 9.40
N SER A 116 19.98 -18.38 10.70
CA SER A 116 19.52 -19.40 11.65
C SER A 116 18.12 -19.11 12.18
N LYS A 117 17.81 -17.83 12.43
CA LYS A 117 16.53 -17.34 12.92
C LYS A 117 16.21 -16.01 12.24
N LEU A 118 14.94 -15.83 11.90
CA LEU A 118 14.39 -14.56 11.48
C LEU A 118 13.13 -14.29 12.30
N GLU A 119 13.13 -13.19 13.05
CA GLU A 119 11.92 -12.69 13.69
C GLU A 119 11.35 -11.52 12.91
N ILE A 120 10.02 -11.48 12.83
CA ILE A 120 9.28 -10.46 12.08
C ILE A 120 8.32 -9.81 13.05
N GLU A 121 8.40 -8.49 13.16
CA GLU A 121 7.44 -7.67 13.87
C GLU A 121 6.68 -6.81 12.88
N LEU A 122 5.35 -6.85 12.95
CA LEU A 122 4.45 -6.04 12.12
C LEU A 122 3.68 -5.11 13.06
N LYS A 123 3.86 -3.81 12.90
CA LYS A 123 3.23 -2.80 13.76
C LYS A 123 2.49 -1.80 12.90
N GLN A 124 1.16 -1.84 12.96
CA GLN A 124 0.33 -0.80 12.36
C GLN A 124 0.61 0.53 13.09
N LEU A 125 0.90 1.56 12.30
CA LEU A 125 1.13 2.91 12.78
C LEU A 125 -0.20 3.68 12.71
N GLU A 126 -0.47 4.49 13.72
CA GLU A 126 -1.62 5.39 13.73
C GLU A 126 -1.53 6.40 12.56
N ASP A 127 -2.68 6.91 12.11
CA ASP A 127 -2.82 7.75 10.91
C ASP A 127 -1.84 8.95 10.92
N ALA A 128 -0.66 8.77 10.33
CA ALA A 128 0.21 9.85 9.94
C ALA A 128 -0.31 10.36 8.58
N ALA A 129 -0.59 11.66 8.50
CA ALA A 129 -0.93 12.33 7.25
C ALA A 129 -0.02 11.82 6.13
N VAL A 130 -0.61 11.25 5.08
CA VAL A 130 0.13 10.78 3.91
C VAL A 130 1.03 11.92 3.43
N PRO A 131 2.36 11.72 3.32
CA PRO A 131 3.21 12.73 2.70
C PRO A 131 2.67 12.97 1.29
N ASN A 132 2.40 14.23 0.94
CA ASN A 132 2.10 14.62 -0.43
C ASN A 132 3.30 14.21 -1.30
N ARG A 133 3.24 13.03 -1.92
CA ARG A 133 4.23 12.61 -2.91
C ARG A 133 4.04 13.53 -4.12
N PRO A 134 5.04 14.29 -4.57
CA PRO A 134 4.98 14.92 -5.88
C PRO A 134 4.86 13.78 -6.90
N LEU A 135 3.79 13.80 -7.70
CA LEU A 135 3.51 12.84 -8.75
C LEU A 135 4.76 12.69 -9.63
N SER A 136 5.53 11.62 -9.45
CA SER A 136 6.57 11.24 -10.38
C SER A 136 5.88 10.73 -11.63
N VAL A 137 6.20 11.34 -12.76
CA VAL A 137 5.48 11.31 -14.04
C VAL A 137 5.52 9.95 -14.77
N ASP A 138 5.94 8.87 -14.11
CA ASP A 138 6.21 7.56 -14.72
C ASP A 138 5.38 6.42 -14.13
N GLU A 139 4.10 6.67 -13.85
CA GLU A 139 3.14 5.64 -13.39
C GLU A 139 2.09 5.29 -14.46
N ASN A 140 2.41 5.50 -15.74
CA ASN A 140 1.48 5.33 -16.85
C ASN A 140 1.38 3.88 -17.39
N SER A 141 1.39 2.85 -16.55
CA SER A 141 1.33 1.47 -17.07
C SER A 141 0.60 0.40 -16.25
N ILE A 142 0.01 0.68 -15.09
CA ILE A 142 -0.69 -0.37 -14.33
C ILE A 142 -1.99 0.18 -13.74
N GLY A 143 -3.08 0.02 -14.50
CA GLY A 143 -4.47 0.02 -14.04
C GLY A 143 -4.78 0.99 -12.91
N ASN A 144 -4.85 2.30 -13.22
CA ASN A 144 -5.45 3.28 -12.33
C ASN A 144 -6.90 2.88 -12.08
N VAL A 145 -7.17 2.20 -10.97
CA VAL A 145 -8.49 2.28 -10.33
C VAL A 145 -8.56 3.71 -9.82
N VAL A 146 -9.06 4.60 -10.67
CA VAL A 146 -9.34 5.97 -10.29
C VAL A 146 -10.29 5.89 -9.09
N LEU A 147 -9.90 6.44 -7.94
CA LEU A 147 -10.76 6.38 -6.76
C LEU A 147 -11.99 7.28 -6.96
N LEU A 148 -13.18 6.74 -6.67
CA LEU A 148 -14.41 7.51 -6.70
C LEU A 148 -14.36 8.59 -5.61
N SER A 149 -14.47 9.84 -6.04
CA SER A 149 -14.57 11.00 -5.18
C SER A 149 -15.36 12.10 -5.89
N LYS A 150 -15.95 13.01 -5.13
CA LYS A 150 -16.68 14.16 -5.70
C LYS A 150 -15.79 15.02 -6.60
N GLU A 151 -14.52 15.20 -6.24
CA GLU A 151 -13.55 15.95 -7.03
C GLU A 151 -13.30 15.27 -8.37
N LYS A 152 -13.17 13.94 -8.37
CA LYS A 152 -12.94 13.19 -9.61
C LYS A 152 -14.16 13.16 -10.52
N VAL A 153 -15.37 13.01 -9.96
CA VAL A 153 -16.63 13.10 -10.73
C VAL A 153 -16.74 14.47 -11.40
N LEU A 154 -16.42 15.55 -10.67
CA LEU A 154 -16.41 16.90 -11.23
C LEU A 154 -15.35 17.07 -12.32
N GLU A 155 -14.12 16.60 -12.09
CA GLU A 155 -13.02 16.65 -13.07
C GLU A 155 -13.40 15.95 -14.38
N LEU A 156 -14.04 14.78 -14.30
CA LEU A 156 -14.50 14.05 -15.49
C LEU A 156 -15.53 14.86 -16.29
N ILE A 157 -16.51 15.46 -15.61
CA ILE A 157 -17.54 16.30 -16.25
C ILE A 157 -16.92 17.58 -16.86
N GLU A 158 -15.94 18.17 -16.20
CA GLU A 158 -15.20 19.32 -16.70
C GLU A 158 -14.35 18.98 -17.92
N SER A 159 -13.71 17.80 -17.92
CA SER A 159 -12.90 17.32 -19.05
C SER A 159 -13.72 16.95 -20.28
N ALA A 160 -14.95 16.46 -20.07
CA ALA A 160 -15.87 16.12 -21.14
C ALA A 160 -16.58 17.35 -21.71
N TYR A 161 -16.60 18.48 -20.99
CA TYR A 161 -17.30 19.68 -21.42
C TYR A 161 -16.82 20.15 -22.81
N PRO A 162 -17.73 20.42 -23.76
CA PRO A 162 -19.18 20.65 -23.58
C PRO A 162 -20.07 19.39 -23.65
N ASN A 163 -19.50 18.20 -23.80
CA ASN A 163 -20.26 16.95 -23.97
C ASN A 163 -20.91 16.50 -22.65
N PRO A 164 -22.21 16.16 -22.65
CA PRO A 164 -22.86 15.54 -21.50
C PRO A 164 -22.32 14.13 -21.23
N VAL A 165 -22.19 13.78 -19.94
CA VAL A 165 -21.69 12.48 -19.48
C VAL A 165 -22.78 11.76 -18.67
N THR A 166 -22.94 10.45 -18.87
CA THR A 166 -23.93 9.66 -18.10
C THR A 166 -23.29 8.91 -16.93
N ILE A 167 -24.10 8.58 -15.92
CA ILE A 167 -23.68 7.73 -14.79
C ILE A 167 -23.13 6.39 -15.28
N GLN A 168 -23.77 5.81 -16.30
CA GLN A 168 -23.35 4.52 -16.87
C GLN A 168 -21.97 4.59 -17.51
N ASP A 169 -21.65 5.68 -18.21
CA ASP A 169 -20.33 5.85 -18.82
C ASP A 169 -19.26 6.02 -17.73
N MET A 170 -19.54 6.84 -16.72
CA MET A 170 -18.61 7.03 -15.59
C MET A 170 -18.37 5.73 -14.81
N SER A 171 -19.42 4.96 -14.56
CA SER A 171 -19.35 3.67 -13.88
C SER A 171 -18.57 2.64 -14.70
N LYS A 172 -18.87 2.50 -16.01
CA LYS A 172 -18.21 1.52 -16.88
C LYS A 172 -16.74 1.84 -17.10
N ASP A 173 -16.40 3.10 -17.34
CA ASP A 173 -15.03 3.51 -17.66
C ASP A 173 -14.09 3.43 -16.45
N ASN A 174 -14.62 3.60 -15.23
CA ASN A 174 -13.84 3.64 -14.00
C ASN A 174 -14.11 2.47 -13.03
N GLN A 175 -15.00 1.54 -13.39
CA GLN A 175 -15.46 0.42 -12.55
C GLN A 175 -16.05 0.89 -11.20
N TRP A 176 -16.83 1.98 -11.23
CA TRP A 176 -17.47 2.54 -10.04
C TRP A 176 -18.89 2.03 -9.84
N ASP A 177 -19.35 2.07 -8.59
CA ASP A 177 -20.73 1.80 -8.26
C ASP A 177 -21.65 2.95 -8.74
N GLU A 178 -22.73 2.61 -9.45
CA GLU A 178 -23.65 3.60 -10.01
C GLU A 178 -24.40 4.39 -8.92
N GLU A 179 -24.68 3.79 -7.76
CA GLU A 179 -25.36 4.46 -6.64
C GLU A 179 -24.43 5.49 -5.99
N GLU A 180 -23.15 5.15 -5.82
CA GLU A 180 -22.15 6.09 -5.27
C GLU A 180 -21.86 7.25 -6.23
N VAL A 181 -21.77 6.99 -7.54
CA VAL A 181 -21.64 8.06 -8.57
C VAL A 181 -22.86 8.98 -8.56
N SER A 182 -24.06 8.40 -8.46
CA SER A 182 -25.32 9.14 -8.34
C SER A 182 -25.34 10.03 -7.10
N HIS A 183 -24.88 9.52 -5.95
CA HIS A 183 -24.78 10.29 -4.71
C HIS A 183 -23.85 11.51 -4.86
N HIS A 184 -22.67 11.34 -5.46
CA HIS A 184 -21.76 12.46 -5.72
C HIS A 184 -22.31 13.48 -6.72
N LEU A 185 -23.00 13.03 -7.76
CA LEU A 185 -23.67 13.91 -8.72
C LEU A 185 -24.77 14.73 -8.08
N ALA A 186 -25.58 14.13 -7.20
CA ALA A 186 -26.59 14.84 -6.43
C ALA A 186 -25.97 15.94 -5.54
N GLU A 187 -24.82 15.65 -4.91
CA GLU A 187 -24.07 16.64 -4.13
C GLU A 187 -23.56 17.79 -5.03
N LEU A 188 -22.94 17.48 -6.17
CA LEU A 188 -22.44 18.50 -7.12
C LEU A 188 -23.56 19.34 -7.72
N GLN A 189 -24.73 18.74 -7.97
CA GLN A 189 -25.91 19.44 -8.47
C GLN A 189 -26.50 20.36 -7.40
N SER A 190 -26.56 19.93 -6.14
CA SER A 190 -27.00 20.77 -5.02
C SER A 190 -26.11 22.01 -4.82
N ARG A 191 -24.82 21.90 -5.17
CA ARG A 191 -23.84 22.99 -5.14
C ARG A 191 -23.87 23.86 -6.41
N GLY A 192 -24.72 23.55 -7.39
CA GLY A 192 -24.83 24.28 -8.65
C GLY A 192 -23.61 24.16 -9.56
N LEU A 193 -22.78 23.12 -9.39
CA LEU A 193 -21.59 22.90 -10.21
C LEU A 193 -21.91 22.12 -11.48
N VAL A 194 -22.90 21.22 -11.43
CA VAL A 194 -23.31 20.40 -12.57
C VAL A 194 -24.82 20.48 -12.75
N LYS A 195 -25.27 20.32 -13.99
CA LYS A 195 -26.68 20.35 -14.37
C LYS A 195 -27.08 19.02 -15.00
N ALA A 196 -28.17 18.44 -14.51
CA ALA A 196 -28.81 17.29 -15.13
C ALA A 196 -29.49 17.71 -16.46
N MET A 197 -29.34 16.86 -17.46
CA MET A 197 -29.89 16.99 -18.81
C MET A 197 -30.91 15.87 -19.07
N ASP A 198 -31.54 15.90 -20.24
CA ASP A 198 -32.44 14.84 -20.68
C ASP A 198 -31.70 13.48 -20.74
N HIS A 199 -32.44 12.40 -20.50
CA HIS A 199 -31.93 11.02 -20.53
C HIS A 199 -30.85 10.66 -19.49
N GLY A 200 -30.76 11.41 -18.38
CA GLY A 200 -29.88 11.05 -17.26
C GLY A 200 -28.41 11.42 -17.48
N ALA A 201 -28.13 12.33 -18.42
CA ALA A 201 -26.80 12.89 -18.64
C ALA A 201 -26.55 14.14 -17.78
N PHE A 202 -25.29 14.46 -17.50
CA PHE A 202 -24.86 15.61 -16.72
C PHE A 202 -23.84 16.45 -17.49
N THR A 203 -23.89 17.77 -17.32
CA THR A 203 -22.90 18.69 -17.90
C THR A 203 -22.52 19.77 -16.88
N ARG A 204 -21.40 20.47 -17.12
CA ARG A 204 -20.94 21.56 -16.25
C ARG A 204 -21.94 22.71 -16.26
N GLN A 205 -22.34 23.18 -15.08
CA GLN A 205 -23.16 24.38 -14.94
C GLN A 205 -22.26 25.62 -14.98
N GLN A 206 -22.35 26.40 -16.05
CA GLN A 206 -21.79 27.75 -16.07
C GLN A 206 -22.63 28.64 -15.15
N SER A 207 -21.98 29.22 -14.14
CA SER A 207 -22.49 30.43 -13.51
C SER A 207 -22.56 31.50 -14.59
N PHE A 208 -23.78 31.82 -15.06
CA PHE A 208 -23.99 33.02 -15.86
C PHE A 208 -23.69 34.21 -14.96
N ASP A 209 -22.44 34.68 -15.00
CA ASP A 209 -22.15 36.02 -14.51
C ASP A 209 -22.92 36.99 -15.42
N THR A 210 -23.86 37.69 -14.81
CA THR A 210 -24.86 38.48 -15.51
C THR A 210 -24.25 39.83 -15.91
N GLN A 211 -23.24 39.87 -16.80
CA GLN A 211 -22.80 41.10 -17.47
C GLN A 211 -22.13 40.82 -18.83
N LEU A 212 -22.92 40.53 -19.86
CA LEU A 212 -22.52 40.86 -21.24
C LEU A 212 -23.41 42.00 -21.72
N SER A 213 -22.87 43.21 -21.58
CA SER A 213 -23.44 44.42 -22.15
C SER A 213 -23.56 44.26 -23.67
N ILE A 214 -24.72 44.67 -24.16
CA ILE A 214 -25.16 44.62 -25.55
C ILE A 214 -24.14 45.35 -26.44
N ALA A 215 -23.36 44.62 -27.24
CA ALA A 215 -22.60 45.21 -28.33
C ALA A 215 -23.56 45.54 -29.48
N ARG A 216 -23.94 46.82 -29.57
CA ARG A 216 -24.70 47.38 -30.69
C ARG A 216 -23.91 47.19 -31.99
N LYS A 217 -24.57 46.62 -33.01
CA LYS A 217 -24.21 46.78 -34.42
C LYS A 217 -24.04 48.27 -34.73
N LEU A 218 -22.92 48.63 -35.33
CA LEU A 218 -22.82 49.82 -36.16
C LEU A 218 -22.68 49.36 -37.62
N GLN A 219 -23.53 49.96 -38.43
CA GLN A 219 -23.55 49.92 -39.90
C GLN A 219 -22.27 50.55 -40.48
#